data_AF-A0A853IXF3-F1
#
_entry.id   AF-A0A853IXF3-F1
#
_cell.length_a   1.000
_cell.length_b   1.000
_cell.length_c   1.000
_cell.angle_alpha   90.00
_cell.angle_beta   90.00
_cell.angle_gamma   90.00
#
_symmetry.space_group_name_H-M   'P 1'
#
loop_
_entity.id
_entity.type
_entity.pdbx_description
1 polymer ?
#
loop_
_entity_poly.entity_id
_entity_poly.type
_entity_poly.pdbx_seq_one_letter_code
_entity_poly.pdbx_strand_id
1 'polypeptide(L)'
;MKTMHPLSLSAVVAALLLAGCAQTAPPAKSAAPAAAAVPALPAAALGKSVPGDAALPIAELMPLTMRYEADLKLTPEQIKAITAYREANMPKRIAGQKNILALRGQLRAAMLSGQPTGDLMRQVSQAELDHMQARERCVVFMRTTLTPEQYTQLIQRYLDGLR
;
A
#
# COMPACT_ATOMS: atom_id res chain seq x y z
N MET A 1 52.40 -3.66 -31.84
CA MET A 1 52.55 -4.98 -31.16
C MET A 1 51.12 -5.48 -30.94
N LYS A 2 50.50 -6.34 -31.78
CA LYS A 2 50.66 -7.83 -31.86
C LYS A 2 50.82 -8.41 -30.45
N THR A 3 49.91 -9.22 -29.90
CA THR A 3 49.34 -10.50 -30.39
C THR A 3 48.06 -10.86 -29.63
N MET A 4 46.98 -11.28 -30.30
CA MET A 4 46.45 -12.66 -30.47
C MET A 4 46.03 -13.42 -29.20
N HIS A 5 44.76 -13.86 -29.20
CA HIS A 5 44.17 -14.90 -28.35
C HIS A 5 44.83 -16.27 -28.54
N PRO A 6 44.52 -17.23 -27.64
CA PRO A 6 43.90 -18.46 -28.14
C PRO A 6 42.62 -18.88 -27.39
N LEU A 7 41.72 -19.48 -28.18
CA LEU A 7 40.60 -20.34 -27.79
C LEU A 7 41.09 -21.71 -27.25
N SER A 8 40.26 -22.36 -26.43
CA SER A 8 39.85 -23.79 -26.50
C SER A 8 39.62 -24.36 -25.10
N LEU A 9 38.80 -25.38 -24.86
CA LEU A 9 37.54 -25.91 -25.43
C LEU A 9 37.22 -27.13 -24.51
N SER A 10 35.95 -27.51 -24.46
CA SER A 10 35.42 -28.82 -24.02
C SER A 10 35.30 -29.10 -22.52
N ALA A 11 34.29 -29.81 -22.02
CA ALA A 11 32.95 -30.26 -22.45
C ALA A 11 32.43 -31.15 -21.30
N VAL A 12 31.22 -31.72 -21.47
CA VAL A 12 30.56 -32.77 -20.65
C VAL A 12 29.64 -32.19 -19.56
N VAL A 13 28.36 -31.94 -19.87
CA VAL A 13 27.22 -32.89 -19.96
C VAL A 13 26.73 -33.35 -18.59
N ALA A 14 25.55 -32.86 -18.21
CA ALA A 14 24.57 -33.61 -17.43
C ALA A 14 23.18 -33.01 -17.69
N ALA A 15 22.58 -33.42 -18.81
CA ALA A 15 21.14 -33.35 -18.99
C ALA A 15 20.52 -34.54 -18.26
N LEU A 16 19.57 -34.30 -17.35
CA LEU A 16 18.61 -35.31 -16.90
C LEU A 16 17.30 -34.64 -16.44
N LEU A 17 16.27 -34.88 -17.25
CA LEU A 17 14.89 -35.22 -16.89
C LEU A 17 14.04 -34.22 -16.09
N LEU A 18 13.28 -33.41 -16.82
CA LEU A 18 11.89 -33.14 -16.47
C LEU A 18 11.00 -33.64 -17.62
N ALA A 19 10.37 -34.79 -17.37
CA ALA A 19 9.33 -35.36 -18.20
C ALA A 19 7.98 -34.71 -17.87
N GLY A 20 7.17 -34.48 -18.92
CA GLY A 20 5.75 -34.09 -18.85
C GLY A 20 5.55 -32.56 -18.76
N CYS A 21 4.90 -31.86 -19.68
CA CYS A 21 3.86 -32.25 -20.63
C CYS A 21 4.06 -31.49 -21.95
N ALA A 22 4.63 -32.14 -22.97
CA ALA A 22 4.45 -31.69 -24.34
C ALA A 22 3.12 -32.28 -24.85
N GLN A 23 2.05 -31.49 -24.78
CA GLN A 23 0.78 -31.83 -25.42
C GLN A 23 0.90 -31.57 -26.93
N THR A 24 1.13 -32.63 -27.68
CA THR A 24 0.81 -32.66 -29.11
C THR A 24 -0.72 -32.68 -29.24
N ALA A 25 -1.33 -31.51 -29.45
CA ALA A 25 -2.75 -31.42 -29.77
C ALA A 25 -2.97 -31.73 -31.27
N PRO A 26 -3.97 -32.57 -31.63
CA PRO A 26 -4.42 -32.70 -33.01
C PRO A 26 -5.16 -31.43 -33.46
N PRO A 27 -5.24 -31.13 -34.78
CA PRO A 27 -5.98 -29.99 -35.28
C PRO A 27 -7.49 -30.29 -35.18
N ALA A 28 -8.06 -30.07 -34.00
CA ALA A 28 -9.50 -30.02 -33.85
C ALA A 28 -9.97 -28.64 -34.31
N LYS A 29 -10.82 -28.59 -35.35
CA LYS A 29 -11.73 -27.47 -35.62
C LYS A 29 -12.61 -27.27 -34.39
N SER A 30 -12.10 -26.53 -33.41
CA SER A 30 -12.86 -26.16 -32.22
C SER A 30 -13.64 -24.91 -32.57
N ALA A 31 -14.95 -25.08 -32.79
CA ALA A 31 -15.88 -23.97 -32.80
C ALA A 31 -15.74 -23.24 -31.46
N ALA A 32 -15.30 -21.99 -31.49
CA ALA A 32 -15.19 -21.16 -30.30
C ALA A 32 -16.55 -21.17 -29.57
N PRO A 33 -16.61 -21.50 -28.27
CA PRO A 33 -17.85 -21.33 -27.53
C PRO A 33 -18.16 -19.83 -27.55
N ALA A 34 -19.39 -19.50 -27.96
CA ALA A 34 -19.91 -18.15 -27.89
C ALA A 34 -19.70 -17.64 -26.46
N ALA A 35 -18.79 -16.68 -26.31
CA ALA A 35 -18.60 -15.98 -25.05
C ALA A 35 -19.94 -15.37 -24.68
N ALA A 36 -20.60 -15.92 -23.65
CA ALA A 36 -21.78 -15.31 -23.08
C ALA A 36 -21.38 -13.90 -22.66
N ALA A 37 -21.95 -12.90 -23.34
CA ALA A 37 -21.71 -11.50 -23.03
C ALA A 37 -22.22 -11.27 -21.60
N VAL A 38 -21.30 -11.11 -20.65
CA VAL A 38 -21.64 -10.65 -19.31
C VAL A 38 -22.26 -9.25 -19.50
N PRO A 39 -23.49 -9.00 -19.01
CA PRO A 39 -24.11 -7.69 -19.12
C PRO A 39 -23.16 -6.64 -18.56
N ALA A 40 -22.81 -5.64 -19.37
CA ALA A 40 -21.93 -4.56 -18.94
C ALA A 40 -22.62 -3.80 -17.80
N LEU A 41 -22.13 -3.98 -16.58
CA LEU A 41 -22.55 -3.17 -15.44
C LEU A 41 -22.11 -1.71 -15.69
N PRO A 42 -22.92 -0.71 -15.30
CA PRO A 42 -22.57 0.69 -15.47
C PRO A 42 -21.21 1.00 -14.83
N ALA A 43 -20.29 1.62 -15.57
CA ALA A 43 -18.92 1.91 -15.10
C ALA A 43 -18.89 2.71 -13.78
N ALA A 44 -19.88 3.56 -13.52
CA ALA A 44 -20.02 4.30 -12.27
C ALA A 44 -20.28 3.40 -11.04
N ALA A 45 -20.94 2.25 -11.23
CA ALA A 45 -21.21 1.30 -10.14
C ALA A 45 -19.95 0.50 -9.74
N LEU A 46 -19.00 0.31 -10.66
CA LEU A 46 -17.78 -0.48 -10.45
C LEU A 46 -16.69 0.31 -9.70
N GLY A 47 -16.76 1.64 -9.72
CA GLY A 47 -15.80 2.54 -9.07
C GLY A 47 -16.01 2.78 -7.57
N LYS A 48 -17.02 2.15 -6.96
CA LYS A 48 -17.32 2.32 -5.53
C LYS A 48 -16.16 1.82 -4.68
N SER A 49 -15.68 2.60 -3.71
CA SER A 49 -14.79 2.14 -2.63
C SER A 49 -15.57 2.02 -1.31
N VAL A 50 -15.08 1.18 -0.39
CA VAL A 50 -15.58 1.09 0.98
C VAL A 50 -14.54 1.65 1.96
N PRO A 51 -14.94 2.25 3.09
CA PRO A 51 -13.99 2.79 4.06
C PRO A 51 -12.96 1.77 4.58
N GLY A 52 -13.32 0.49 4.63
CA GLY A 52 -12.42 -0.61 4.99
C GLY A 52 -11.49 -1.07 3.87
N ASP A 53 -11.62 -0.52 2.66
CA ASP A 53 -10.65 -0.79 1.59
C ASP A 53 -9.33 -0.13 1.94
N ALA A 54 -9.30 1.09 2.48
CA ALA A 54 -8.06 1.63 3.02
C ALA A 54 -7.65 0.82 4.26
N ALA A 55 -6.39 0.35 4.30
CA ALA A 55 -5.88 -0.40 5.45
C ALA A 55 -6.06 0.41 6.75
N LEU A 56 -6.39 -0.30 7.84
CA LEU A 56 -6.38 0.30 9.17
C LEU A 56 -4.99 0.96 9.41
N PRO A 57 -4.94 2.12 10.06
CA PRO A 57 -3.66 2.80 10.29
C PRO A 57 -2.68 1.90 11.05
N ILE A 58 -1.43 1.80 10.58
CA ILE A 58 -0.37 1.06 11.29
C ILE A 58 -0.09 1.69 12.67
N ALA A 59 -0.11 3.03 12.74
CA ALA A 59 0.05 3.80 13.96
C ALA A 59 -0.77 5.09 13.91
N GLU A 60 -1.49 5.39 14.99
CA GLU A 60 -2.28 6.63 15.11
C GLU A 60 -2.26 7.17 16.55
N LEU A 61 -1.26 8.00 16.85
CA LEU A 61 -1.05 8.54 18.19
C LEU A 61 -1.75 9.90 18.42
N MET A 62 -1.91 10.71 17.36
CA MET A 62 -2.40 12.09 17.47
C MET A 62 -3.79 12.22 18.12
N PRO A 63 -4.79 11.36 17.82
CA PRO A 63 -6.08 11.46 18.51
C PRO A 63 -5.98 11.16 20.01
N LEU A 64 -5.04 10.29 20.41
CA LEU A 64 -4.84 9.92 21.81
C LEU A 64 -4.13 11.03 22.59
N THR A 65 -3.16 11.75 21.99
CA THR A 65 -2.53 12.89 22.65
C THR A 65 -3.51 14.01 22.95
N MET A 66 -4.47 14.26 22.04
CA MET A 66 -5.52 15.25 22.26
C MET A 66 -6.55 14.77 23.29
N ARG A 67 -6.95 13.49 23.25
CA ARG A 67 -7.94 12.94 24.20
C ARG A 67 -7.41 12.91 25.64
N TYR A 68 -6.12 12.60 25.83
CA TYR A 68 -5.49 12.39 27.13
C TYR A 68 -4.54 13.52 27.52
N GLU A 69 -4.75 14.73 27.00
CA GLU A 69 -3.89 15.89 27.25
C GLU A 69 -3.63 16.14 28.75
N ALA A 70 -4.69 16.12 29.56
CA ALA A 70 -4.61 16.32 31.01
C ALA A 70 -3.85 15.18 31.71
N ASP A 71 -4.10 13.92 31.33
CA ASP A 71 -3.45 12.75 31.91
C ASP A 71 -1.96 12.67 31.56
N LEU A 72 -1.62 13.09 30.33
CA LEU A 72 -0.25 13.20 29.87
C LEU A 72 0.46 14.44 30.45
N LYS A 73 -0.27 15.32 31.14
CA LYS A 73 0.27 16.55 31.74
C LYS A 73 1.07 17.36 30.71
N LEU A 74 0.53 17.52 29.51
CA LEU A 74 1.23 18.23 28.44
C LEU A 74 1.45 19.69 28.84
N THR A 75 2.65 20.22 28.58
CA THR A 75 2.93 21.65 28.81
C THR A 75 2.26 22.52 27.75
N PRO A 76 2.03 23.82 28.01
CA PRO A 76 1.53 24.75 27.00
C PRO A 76 2.35 24.75 25.70
N GLU A 77 3.67 24.59 25.80
CA GLU A 77 4.58 24.53 24.66
C GLU A 77 4.38 23.25 23.82
N GLN A 78 4.20 22.11 24.49
CA GLN A 78 3.90 20.83 23.83
C GLN A 78 2.54 20.89 23.12
N ILE A 79 1.52 21.43 23.78
CA ILE A 79 0.17 21.61 23.21
C ILE A 79 0.24 22.49 21.96
N LYS A 80 0.97 23.61 22.03
CA LYS A 80 1.18 24.52 20.91
C LYS A 80 1.89 23.82 19.75
N ALA A 81 2.97 23.07 20.01
CA ALA A 81 3.71 22.34 18.99
C ALA A 81 2.84 21.27 18.31
N ILE A 82 2.08 20.49 19.09
CA ILE A 82 1.17 19.45 18.60
C ILE A 82 0.06 20.07 17.74
N THR A 83 -0.51 21.18 18.18
CA THR A 83 -1.55 21.92 17.44
C THR A 83 -1.03 22.40 16.09
N ALA A 84 0.13 23.07 16.09
CA ALA A 84 0.75 23.56 14.86
C ALA A 84 1.08 22.42 13.88
N TYR A 85 1.61 21.30 14.40
CA TYR A 85 1.87 20.13 13.57
C TYR A 85 0.59 19.58 12.96
N ARG A 86 -0.50 19.51 13.72
CA ARG A 86 -1.80 19.03 13.25
C ARG A 86 -2.35 19.93 12.15
N GLU A 87 -2.33 21.24 12.34
CA GLU A 87 -2.80 22.20 11.34
C GLU A 87 -2.02 22.09 10.03
N ALA A 88 -0.69 21.94 10.10
CA ALA A 88 0.15 21.80 8.92
C ALA A 88 -0.03 20.47 8.16
N ASN A 89 -0.36 19.37 8.86
CA ASN A 89 -0.31 18.02 8.29
C ASN A 89 -1.68 17.37 8.08
N MET A 90 -2.71 17.73 8.86
CA MET A 90 -4.04 17.11 8.73
C MET A 90 -4.69 17.31 7.36
N PRO A 91 -4.63 18.49 6.72
CA PRO A 91 -5.18 18.67 5.38
C PRO A 91 -4.56 17.71 4.36
N LYS A 92 -3.23 17.55 4.41
CA LYS A 92 -2.48 16.63 3.54
C LYS A 92 -2.85 15.17 3.83
N ARG A 93 -2.98 14.79 5.11
CA ARG A 93 -3.42 13.45 5.52
C ARG A 93 -4.80 13.13 4.96
N ILE A 94 -5.77 14.03 5.11
CA ILE A 94 -7.15 13.83 4.63
C ILE A 94 -7.16 13.73 3.09
N ALA A 95 -6.44 14.61 2.41
CA ALA A 95 -6.33 14.56 0.95
C ALA A 95 -5.71 13.24 0.46
N GLY A 96 -4.62 12.79 1.08
CA GLY A 96 -3.98 11.51 0.77
C GLY A 96 -4.90 10.32 0.97
N GLN A 97 -5.66 10.27 2.08
CA GLN A 97 -6.64 9.21 2.33
C GLN A 97 -7.76 9.19 1.29
N LYS A 98 -8.27 10.36 0.88
CA LYS A 98 -9.26 10.47 -0.20
C LYS A 98 -8.69 9.97 -1.53
N ASN A 99 -7.43 10.29 -1.83
CA ASN A 99 -6.76 9.84 -3.04
C ASN A 99 -6.61 8.31 -3.07
N ILE A 100 -6.19 7.69 -1.98
CA ILE A 100 -6.09 6.22 -1.87
C ILE A 100 -7.46 5.58 -2.13
N LEU A 101 -8.53 6.08 -1.48
CA LEU A 101 -9.88 5.55 -1.68
C LEU A 101 -10.35 5.68 -3.13
N ALA A 102 -10.04 6.79 -3.80
CA ALA A 102 -10.38 7.00 -5.20
C ALA A 102 -9.60 6.04 -6.12
N LEU A 103 -8.29 5.93 -5.94
CA LEU A 103 -7.44 5.03 -6.72
C LEU A 103 -7.84 3.55 -6.55
N ARG A 104 -8.21 3.13 -5.34
CA ARG A 104 -8.72 1.77 -5.09
C ARG A 104 -10.08 1.53 -5.76
N GLY A 105 -10.95 2.54 -5.79
CA GLY A 105 -12.20 2.49 -6.56
C GLY A 105 -11.93 2.33 -8.08
N GLN A 106 -11.00 3.10 -8.62
CA GLN A 106 -10.59 2.99 -10.03
C GLN A 106 -9.96 1.63 -10.35
N LEU A 107 -9.08 1.13 -9.48
CA LEU A 107 -8.45 -0.17 -9.64
C LEU A 107 -9.51 -1.29 -9.64
N ARG A 108 -10.50 -1.23 -8.74
CA ARG A 108 -11.64 -2.16 -8.71
C ARG A 108 -12.41 -2.12 -10.03
N ALA A 109 -12.74 -0.93 -10.52
CA ALA A 109 -13.44 -0.79 -11.79
C ALA A 109 -12.65 -1.39 -12.97
N ALA A 110 -11.35 -1.12 -13.03
CA ALA A 110 -10.47 -1.64 -14.08
C ALA A 110 -10.40 -3.18 -14.04
N MET A 111 -10.22 -3.77 -12.86
CA MET A 111 -10.21 -5.23 -12.68
C MET A 111 -11.52 -5.87 -13.15
N LEU A 112 -12.67 -5.34 -12.72
CA LEU A 112 -13.99 -5.88 -13.06
C LEU A 112 -14.36 -5.69 -14.54
N SER A 113 -13.76 -4.70 -15.19
CA SER A 113 -13.99 -4.40 -16.61
C SER A 113 -12.94 -5.02 -17.54
N GLY A 114 -12.02 -5.84 -17.02
CA GLY A 114 -10.93 -6.45 -17.80
C GLY A 114 -9.93 -5.46 -18.38
N GLN A 115 -9.82 -4.25 -17.81
CA GLN A 115 -8.87 -3.23 -18.26
C GLN A 115 -7.47 -3.46 -17.68
N PRO A 116 -6.40 -2.96 -18.32
CA PRO A 116 -5.05 -3.01 -17.75
C PRO A 116 -4.97 -2.33 -16.38
N THR A 117 -4.35 -2.99 -15.40
CA THR A 117 -4.31 -2.52 -14.01
C THR A 117 -2.93 -2.09 -13.52
N GLY A 118 -1.87 -2.33 -14.30
CA GLY A 118 -0.49 -2.19 -13.83
C GLY A 118 -0.14 -0.79 -13.29
N ASP A 119 -0.56 0.26 -13.99
CA ASP A 119 -0.35 1.64 -13.54
C ASP A 119 -1.15 1.99 -12.29
N LEU A 120 -2.41 1.56 -12.23
CA LEU A 120 -3.28 1.79 -11.07
C LEU A 120 -2.75 1.08 -9.83
N MET A 121 -2.25 -0.16 -9.98
CA MET A 121 -1.60 -0.89 -8.88
C MET A 121 -0.38 -0.12 -8.35
N ARG A 122 0.48 0.40 -9.23
CA ARG A 122 1.64 1.22 -8.83
C ARG A 122 1.22 2.49 -8.11
N GLN A 123 0.20 3.19 -8.61
CA GLN A 123 -0.29 4.43 -8.02
C GLN A 123 -0.90 4.19 -6.63
N VAL A 124 -1.71 3.14 -6.46
CA VAL A 124 -2.23 2.74 -5.14
C VAL A 124 -1.09 2.46 -4.18
N SER A 125 -0.13 1.62 -4.56
CA SER A 125 1.02 1.26 -3.71
C SER A 125 1.84 2.49 -3.30
N GLN A 126 2.10 3.42 -4.22
CA GLN A 126 2.84 4.64 -3.90
C GLN A 126 2.06 5.54 -2.92
N ALA A 127 0.76 5.74 -3.17
CA ALA A 127 -0.07 6.57 -2.29
C ALA A 127 -0.17 5.98 -0.87
N GLU A 128 -0.25 4.65 -0.76
CA GLU A 128 -0.23 3.95 0.53
C GLU A 128 1.12 4.07 1.23
N LEU A 129 2.23 3.95 0.49
CA LEU A 129 3.57 4.17 1.03
C LEU A 129 3.72 5.59 1.58
N ASP A 130 3.31 6.60 0.82
CA ASP A 130 3.37 8.00 1.24
C ASP A 130 2.55 8.23 2.52
N HIS A 131 1.38 7.57 2.63
CA HIS A 131 0.56 7.62 3.83
C HIS A 131 1.24 6.95 5.03
N MET A 132 1.84 5.77 4.85
CA MET A 132 2.60 5.08 5.91
C MET A 132 3.77 5.92 6.40
N GLN A 133 4.54 6.53 5.49
CA GLN A 133 5.63 7.44 5.86
C GLN A 133 5.12 8.69 6.59
N ALA A 134 3.93 9.21 6.24
CA ALA A 134 3.31 10.30 6.99
C ALA A 134 2.96 9.89 8.43
N ARG A 135 2.54 8.63 8.63
CA ARG A 135 2.30 8.08 9.99
C ARG A 135 3.60 7.94 10.77
N GLU A 136 4.65 7.42 10.15
CA GLU A 136 5.98 7.34 10.77
C GLU A 136 6.45 8.73 11.23
N ARG A 137 6.37 9.74 10.37
CA ARG A 137 6.72 11.12 10.73
C ARG A 137 5.92 11.66 11.91
N CYS A 138 4.65 11.30 12.03
CA CYS A 138 3.82 11.66 13.18
C CYS A 138 4.34 10.99 14.46
N VAL A 139 4.66 9.69 14.41
CA VAL A 139 5.23 8.95 15.55
C VAL A 139 6.57 9.56 15.98
N VAL A 140 7.46 9.86 15.02
CA VAL A 140 8.75 10.53 15.29
C VAL A 140 8.53 11.88 15.96
N PHE A 141 7.64 12.70 15.43
CA PHE A 141 7.32 14.01 16.00
C PHE A 141 6.77 13.91 17.43
N MET A 142 5.88 12.95 17.71
CA MET A 142 5.39 12.71 19.08
C MET A 142 6.53 12.35 20.02
N ARG A 143 7.42 11.43 19.60
CA ARG A 143 8.57 10.99 20.40
C ARG A 143 9.55 12.12 20.73
N THR A 144 9.71 13.09 19.84
CA THR A 144 10.62 14.24 20.05
C THR A 144 9.98 15.39 20.81
N THR A 145 8.64 15.47 20.82
CA THR A 145 7.90 16.57 21.48
C THR A 145 7.56 16.23 22.93
N LEU A 146 7.30 14.94 23.20
CA LEU A 146 6.96 14.45 24.52
C LEU A 146 8.21 14.05 25.31
N THR A 147 8.12 14.09 26.64
CA THR A 147 9.11 13.44 27.51
C THR A 147 9.07 11.92 27.31
N PRO A 148 10.14 11.18 27.65
CA PRO A 148 10.15 9.72 27.58
C PRO A 148 8.98 9.07 28.36
N GLU A 149 8.65 9.61 29.53
CA GLU A 149 7.56 9.12 30.37
C GLU A 149 6.19 9.37 29.73
N GLN A 150 5.95 10.56 29.18
CA GLN A 150 4.72 10.89 28.46
C GLN A 150 4.56 10.03 27.20
N TYR A 151 5.64 9.85 26.44
CA TYR A 151 5.61 9.04 25.22
C TYR A 151 5.32 7.58 25.54
N THR A 152 5.94 7.03 26.60
CA THR A 152 5.66 5.66 27.08
C THR A 152 4.19 5.50 27.47
N GLN A 153 3.65 6.45 28.22
CA GLN A 153 2.24 6.47 28.62
C GLN A 153 1.28 6.54 27.43
N LEU A 154 1.64 7.30 26.40
CA LEU A 154 0.87 7.40 25.16
C LEU A 154 0.89 6.10 24.37
N ILE A 155 2.06 5.45 24.23
CA ILE A 155 2.18 4.16 23.56
C ILE A 155 1.40 3.08 24.28
N GLN A 156 1.46 3.02 25.62
CA GLN A 156 0.67 2.05 26.38
C GLN A 156 -0.82 2.21 26.10
N ARG A 157 -1.35 3.43 26.14
CA ARG A 157 -2.76 3.72 25.81
C ARG A 157 -3.13 3.34 24.38
N TYR A 158 -2.21 3.53 23.44
CA TYR A 158 -2.42 3.10 22.05
C TYR A 158 -2.55 1.59 21.96
N LEU A 159 -1.61 0.85 22.57
CA LEU A 159 -1.59 -0.61 22.57
C LEU A 159 -2.82 -1.20 23.28
N ASP A 160 -3.22 -0.64 24.43
CA ASP A 160 -4.42 -1.07 25.16
C ASP A 160 -5.72 -0.85 24.35
N GLY A 161 -5.69 0.08 23.39
CA GLY A 161 -6.80 0.41 22.51
C GLY A 161 -6.88 -0.43 21.24
N LEU A 162 -5.85 -1.23 20.92
CA LEU A 162 -5.87 -2.13 19.77
C LEU A 162 -6.85 -3.28 20.05
N ARG A 163 -7.79 -3.51 19.13
CA ARG A 163 -8.80 -4.57 19.18
C ARG A 163 -8.86 -5.30 17.86
#